data_AF-A0A0M0BML8-F1
#
_entry.id   AF-A0A0M0BML8-F1
#
_cell.length_a   1.000
_cell.length_b   1.000
_cell.length_c   1.000
_cell.angle_alpha   90.00
_cell.angle_beta   90.00
_cell.angle_gamma   90.00
#
_symmetry.space_group_name_H-M   'P 1'
#
loop_
_entity.id
_entity.type
_entity.pdbx_description
1 polymer ?
#
loop_
_entity_poly.entity_id
_entity_poly.type
_entity_poly.pdbx_seq_one_letter_code
_entity_poly.pdbx_strand_id
1 'polypeptide(L)'
;MCRGMGESLAFTKDVLLRTLELLTAVPAGSVQEEEMREIRTRVQMAQNAIIQNERKIWLRTKEGKEMIGEFGVASTKLLGAVERLQRQRAPDAALLKDLKAALGEVEFHAKRVNEESRRRSMAVT
;
A
#
# COMPACT_ATOMS: atom_id res chain seq x y z
N MET A 1 -1.39 -22.27 -4.08
CA MET A 1 -2.39 -21.81 -5.06
C MET A 1 -1.94 -20.46 -5.61
N CYS A 2 -1.68 -20.35 -6.91
CA CYS A 2 -1.26 -19.09 -7.53
C CYS A 2 -2.51 -18.24 -7.80
N ARG A 3 -2.69 -17.14 -7.07
CA ARG A 3 -3.75 -16.15 -7.37
C ARG A 3 -3.54 -15.60 -8.79
N GLY A 4 -4.62 -15.45 -9.55
CA GLY A 4 -4.59 -14.79 -10.85
C GLY A 4 -4.20 -13.31 -10.70
N MET A 5 -3.60 -12.70 -11.74
CA MET A 5 -3.18 -11.29 -11.70
C MET A 5 -4.32 -10.34 -11.30
N GLY A 6 -5.52 -10.56 -11.85
CA GLY A 6 -6.70 -9.75 -11.52
C GLY A 6 -7.08 -9.85 -10.05
N GLU A 7 -6.91 -11.03 -9.45
CA GLU A 7 -7.15 -11.26 -8.02
C GLU A 7 -6.09 -10.58 -7.16
N SER A 8 -4.81 -10.65 -7.56
CA SER A 8 -3.73 -9.99 -6.82
C SER A 8 -3.86 -8.47 -6.84
N LEU A 9 -4.24 -7.88 -7.98
CA LEU A 9 -4.43 -6.43 -8.10
C LEU A 9 -5.65 -5.95 -7.32
N ALA A 10 -6.79 -6.62 -7.46
CA ALA A 10 -8.00 -6.33 -6.69
C ALA A 10 -7.72 -6.47 -5.19
N PHE A 11 -7.06 -7.56 -4.78
CA PHE A 11 -6.65 -7.78 -3.40
C PHE A 11 -5.81 -6.62 -2.85
N THR A 12 -4.77 -6.19 -3.56
CA THR A 12 -3.92 -5.09 -3.08
C THR A 12 -4.71 -3.78 -2.96
N LYS A 13 -5.63 -3.49 -3.90
CA LYS A 13 -6.52 -2.32 -3.82
C LYS A 13 -7.42 -2.38 -2.59
N ASP A 14 -8.04 -3.52 -2.35
CA ASP A 14 -8.98 -3.71 -1.25
C ASP A 14 -8.26 -3.61 0.10
N VAL A 15 -7.04 -4.15 0.20
CA VAL A 15 -6.21 -4.02 1.41
C VAL A 15 -5.84 -2.55 1.68
N LEU A 16 -5.46 -1.80 0.66
CA LEU A 16 -5.13 -0.37 0.81
C LEU A 16 -6.37 0.47 1.15
N LEU A 17 -7.51 0.18 0.54
CA LEU A 17 -8.79 0.80 0.89
C LEU A 17 -9.14 0.53 2.35
N ARG A 18 -9.06 -0.73 2.78
CA ARG A 18 -9.32 -1.13 4.16
C ARG A 18 -8.36 -0.45 5.15
N THR A 19 -7.10 -0.29 4.76
CA THR A 19 -6.10 0.41 5.55
C THR A 19 -6.51 1.88 5.78
N LEU A 20 -6.98 2.58 4.74
CA LEU A 20 -7.46 3.96 4.84
C LEU A 20 -8.70 4.09 5.74
N GLU A 21 -9.64 3.15 5.64
CA GLU A 21 -10.81 3.10 6.52
C GLU A 21 -10.39 2.97 7.99
N LEU A 22 -9.48 2.04 8.30
CA LEU A 22 -9.02 1.82 9.66
C LEU A 22 -8.23 3.01 10.20
N LEU A 23 -7.40 3.65 9.38
CA LEU A 23 -6.70 4.90 9.75
C LEU A 23 -7.66 6.04 10.09
N THR A 24 -8.88 6.03 9.53
CA THR A 24 -9.92 7.01 9.86
C THR A 24 -10.62 6.67 11.18
N ALA A 25 -10.64 5.38 11.54
CA ALA A 25 -11.22 4.87 12.78
C ALA A 25 -10.23 4.76 13.95
N VAL A 26 -8.97 5.18 13.79
CA VAL A 26 -7.99 5.24 14.89
C VAL A 26 -8.49 6.24 15.93
N PRO A 27 -8.51 5.89 17.23
CA PRO A 27 -8.98 6.78 18.28
C PRO A 27 -8.20 8.10 18.32
N ALA A 28 -8.91 9.21 18.51
CA ALA A 28 -8.29 10.51 18.69
C ALA A 28 -7.34 10.50 19.89
N GLY A 29 -6.14 11.07 19.73
CA GLY A 29 -5.10 11.10 20.77
C GLY A 29 -4.20 9.86 20.84
N SER A 30 -4.45 8.80 20.07
CA SER A 30 -3.53 7.66 19.99
C SER A 30 -2.25 7.97 19.21
N VAL A 31 -2.35 8.86 18.21
CA VAL A 31 -1.23 9.37 17.40
C VAL A 31 -1.49 10.86 17.17
N GLN A 32 -0.43 11.65 16.97
CA GLN A 32 -0.57 13.07 16.63
C GLN A 32 -1.39 13.23 15.34
N GLU A 33 -2.32 14.19 15.31
CA GLU A 33 -3.24 14.34 14.17
C GLU A 33 -2.52 14.64 12.85
N GLU A 34 -1.44 15.41 12.90
CA GLU A 34 -0.60 15.73 11.74
C GLU A 34 0.08 14.47 11.19
N GLU A 35 0.65 13.64 12.06
CA GLU A 35 1.27 12.37 11.70
C GLU A 35 0.24 11.40 11.10
N MET A 36 -0.97 11.34 11.66
CA MET A 36 -2.07 10.54 11.08
C MET A 36 -2.52 11.05 9.71
N ARG A 37 -2.58 12.37 9.51
CA ARG A 37 -2.88 12.97 8.21
C ARG A 37 -1.79 12.64 7.18
N GLU A 38 -0.52 12.72 7.57
CA GLU A 38 0.61 12.36 6.71
C GLU A 38 0.53 10.89 6.28
N ILE A 39 0.33 9.97 7.23
CA ILE A 39 0.21 8.53 6.97
C ILE A 39 -0.95 8.26 5.99
N ARG A 40 -2.15 8.82 6.25
CA ARG A 40 -3.29 8.66 5.34
C ARG A 40 -3.00 9.16 3.93
N THR A 41 -2.34 10.31 3.80
CA THR A 41 -1.98 10.89 2.51
C THR A 41 -1.04 9.96 1.74
N ARG A 42 -0.02 9.42 2.41
CA ARG A 42 0.95 8.51 1.81
C ARG A 42 0.33 7.18 1.38
N VAL A 43 -0.58 6.61 2.19
CA VAL A 43 -1.35 5.43 1.79
C VAL A 43 -2.26 5.72 0.60
N GLN A 44 -2.90 6.89 0.55
CA GLN A 44 -3.73 7.30 -0.60
C GLN A 44 -2.89 7.41 -1.87
N MET A 45 -1.67 7.96 -1.79
CA MET A 45 -0.75 8.02 -2.93
C MET A 45 -0.37 6.63 -3.43
N ALA A 46 -0.12 5.67 -2.53
CA ALA A 46 0.15 4.29 -2.90
C ALA A 46 -1.05 3.62 -3.57
N GLN A 47 -2.27 3.84 -3.07
CA GLN A 47 -3.50 3.35 -3.69
C GLN A 47 -3.68 3.92 -5.10
N ASN A 48 -3.43 5.22 -5.28
CA ASN A 48 -3.52 5.89 -6.57
C ASN A 48 -2.54 5.30 -7.60
N ALA A 49 -1.34 4.89 -7.17
CA ALA A 49 -0.39 4.22 -8.06
C ALA A 49 -0.95 2.92 -8.65
N ILE A 50 -1.72 2.13 -7.88
CA ILE A 50 -2.36 0.93 -8.42
C ILE A 50 -3.49 1.29 -9.37
N ILE A 51 -4.36 2.21 -8.98
CA ILE A 51 -5.52 2.62 -9.79
C ILE A 51 -5.07 3.16 -11.16
N GLN A 52 -4.02 3.99 -11.19
CA GLN A 52 -3.50 4.56 -12.42
C GLN A 52 -2.88 3.51 -13.37
N ASN A 53 -2.36 2.40 -12.82
CA ASN A 53 -1.66 1.39 -13.60
C ASN A 53 -2.49 0.13 -13.86
N GLU A 54 -3.67 -0.04 -13.25
CA GLU A 54 -4.43 -1.31 -13.29
C GLU A 54 -4.78 -1.81 -14.69
N ARG A 55 -4.88 -0.91 -15.68
CA ARG A 55 -5.22 -1.23 -17.07
C ARG A 55 -4.00 -1.54 -17.94
N LYS A 56 -2.77 -1.41 -17.41
CA LYS A 56 -1.55 -1.60 -18.19
C LYS A 56 -1.32 -3.08 -18.49
N ILE A 57 -1.17 -3.42 -19.77
CA ILE A 57 -1.03 -4.80 -20.25
C ILE A 57 0.19 -5.49 -19.63
N TRP A 58 1.29 -4.75 -19.40
CA TRP A 58 2.52 -5.32 -18.84
C TRP A 58 2.33 -5.90 -17.44
N LEU A 59 1.32 -5.47 -16.67
CA LEU A 59 1.01 -6.07 -15.38
C LEU A 59 0.60 -7.55 -15.50
N ARG A 60 0.18 -8.00 -16.70
CA ARG A 60 -0.16 -9.39 -17.00
C ARG A 60 1.06 -10.28 -17.23
N THR A 61 2.26 -9.71 -17.39
CA THR A 61 3.49 -10.49 -17.53
C THR A 61 3.90 -11.10 -16.19
N LYS A 62 4.91 -11.97 -16.20
CA LYS A 62 5.44 -12.59 -14.98
C LYS A 62 5.98 -11.52 -14.02
N GLU A 63 6.76 -10.58 -14.54
CA GLU A 63 7.35 -9.48 -13.76
C GLU A 63 6.27 -8.58 -13.17
N GLY A 64 5.23 -8.26 -13.95
CA GLY A 64 4.09 -7.48 -13.48
C GLY A 64 3.34 -8.16 -12.33
N LYS A 65 3.10 -9.47 -12.45
CA LYS A 65 2.46 -10.27 -11.38
C LYS A 65 3.31 -10.31 -10.11
N GLU A 66 4.62 -10.49 -10.23
CA GLU A 66 5.55 -10.51 -9.10
C GLU A 66 5.56 -9.16 -8.37
N MET A 67 5.67 -8.05 -9.11
CA MET A 67 5.66 -6.70 -8.51
C MET A 67 4.36 -6.40 -7.78
N ILE A 68 3.19 -6.76 -8.34
CA ILE A 68 1.90 -6.58 -7.67
C ILE A 68 1.77 -7.52 -6.47
N GLY A 69 2.31 -8.73 -6.55
CA GLY A 69 2.34 -9.68 -5.43
C GLY A 69 3.13 -9.14 -4.24
N GLU A 70 4.35 -8.65 -4.48
CA GLU A 70 5.18 -8.00 -3.44
C GLU A 70 4.47 -6.78 -2.83
N PHE A 71 3.84 -5.96 -3.68
CA PHE A 71 3.05 -4.83 -3.22
C PHE A 71 1.86 -5.27 -2.35
N GLY A 72 1.17 -6.36 -2.71
CA GLY A 72 0.11 -6.95 -1.90
C GLY A 72 0.60 -7.42 -0.53
N VAL A 73 1.78 -8.04 -0.48
CA VAL A 73 2.42 -8.47 0.78
C VAL A 73 2.74 -7.27 1.66
N ALA A 74 3.40 -6.25 1.12
CA ALA A 74 3.71 -5.02 1.86
C ALA A 74 2.43 -4.34 2.38
N SER A 75 1.38 -4.27 1.54
CA SER A 75 0.09 -3.69 1.93
C SER A 75 -0.58 -4.47 3.06
N THR A 76 -0.45 -5.80 3.06
CA THR A 76 -0.99 -6.66 4.13
C THR A 76 -0.25 -6.43 5.45
N LYS A 77 1.08 -6.26 5.41
CA LYS A 77 1.87 -5.91 6.60
C LYS A 77 1.44 -4.56 7.17
N LEU A 78 1.23 -3.57 6.30
CA LEU A 78 0.75 -2.25 6.70
C LEU A 78 -0.64 -2.33 7.35
N LEU A 79 -1.57 -3.06 6.73
CA LEU A 79 -2.90 -3.30 7.30
C LEU A 79 -2.80 -3.89 8.70
N GLY A 80 -1.98 -4.93 8.90
CA GLY A 80 -1.77 -5.54 10.21
C GLY A 80 -1.15 -4.59 11.25
N ALA A 81 -0.31 -3.64 10.85
CA ALA A 81 0.19 -2.59 11.74
C ALA A 81 -0.92 -1.61 12.14
N VAL A 82 -1.78 -1.21 11.20
CA VAL A 82 -2.92 -0.31 11.47
C VAL A 82 -3.99 -1.00 12.33
N GLU A 83 -4.27 -2.28 12.11
CA GLU A 83 -5.18 -3.05 12.97
C GLU A 83 -4.66 -3.14 14.41
N ARG A 84 -3.36 -3.34 14.59
CA ARG A 84 -2.71 -3.29 15.92
C ARG A 84 -2.84 -1.90 16.54
N LEU A 85 -2.62 -0.84 15.76
CA LEU A 85 -2.76 0.55 16.19
C LEU A 85 -4.19 0.85 16.67
N GLN A 86 -5.22 0.43 15.92
CA GLN A 86 -6.61 0.66 16.28
C GLN A 86 -7.00 0.00 17.61
N ARG A 87 -6.42 -1.16 17.93
CA ARG A 87 -6.70 -1.90 19.16
C ARG A 87 -6.01 -1.31 20.40
N GLN A 88 -5.03 -0.42 20.22
CA GLN A 88 -4.25 0.16 21.31
C GLN A 88 -4.61 1.62 21.53
N ARG A 89 -5.01 1.97 22.76
CA ARG A 89 -5.34 3.35 23.12
C ARG A 89 -4.10 4.24 23.16
N ALA A 90 -2.97 3.68 23.61
CA ALA A 90 -1.66 4.32 23.66
C ALA A 90 -0.63 3.40 22.98
N PRO A 91 -0.40 3.55 21.67
CA PRO A 91 0.56 2.73 20.95
C PRO A 91 1.98 2.98 21.45
N ASP A 92 2.77 1.92 21.57
CA ASP A 92 4.18 2.03 21.91
C ASP A 92 5.03 2.53 20.72
N ALA A 93 6.24 2.98 21.01
CA ALA A 93 7.17 3.47 20.00
C ALA A 93 7.58 2.39 18.98
N ALA A 94 7.51 1.11 19.36
CA ALA A 94 7.84 0.00 18.48
C ALA A 94 6.76 -0.18 17.41
N LEU A 95 5.49 -0.09 17.77
CA LEU A 95 4.37 -0.19 16.84
C LEU A 95 4.35 0.98 15.85
N LEU A 96 4.65 2.20 16.30
CA LEU A 96 4.76 3.35 15.40
C LEU A 96 5.94 3.19 14.43
N LYS A 97 7.06 2.62 14.89
CA LYS A 97 8.21 2.30 14.02
C LYS A 97 7.84 1.23 13.00
N ASP A 98 7.16 0.16 13.42
CA ASP A 98 6.66 -0.90 12.54
C ASP A 98 5.71 -0.36 11.47
N LEU A 99 4.78 0.52 11.86
CA LEU A 99 3.84 1.17 10.96
C LEU A 99 4.56 1.99 9.89
N LYS A 100 5.53 2.82 10.29
CA LYS A 100 6.33 3.65 9.37
C LYS A 100 7.18 2.79 8.44
N ALA A 101 7.76 1.71 8.95
CA ALA A 101 8.53 0.78 8.14
C ALA A 101 7.65 0.09 7.09
N ALA A 102 6.48 -0.41 7.50
CA ALA A 102 5.51 -1.03 6.59
C ALA A 102 4.99 -0.03 5.54
N LEU A 103 4.75 1.22 5.92
CA LEU A 103 4.38 2.29 4.98
C LEU A 103 5.49 2.55 3.97
N GLY A 104 6.76 2.60 4.41
CA GLY A 104 7.90 2.77 3.52
C GLY A 104 8.05 1.63 2.51
N GLU A 105 7.79 0.38 2.90
CA GLU A 105 7.76 -0.76 1.97
C GLU A 105 6.66 -0.59 0.91
N VAL A 106 5.45 -0.21 1.31
CA VAL A 106 4.31 0.05 0.41
C VAL A 106 4.65 1.15 -0.60
N GLU A 107 5.24 2.25 -0.15
CA GLU A 107 5.64 3.37 -1.00
C GLU A 107 6.74 2.99 -1.99
N PHE A 108 7.71 2.19 -1.54
CA PHE A 108 8.74 1.65 -2.41
C PHE A 108 8.12 0.86 -3.58
N HIS A 109 7.19 -0.04 -3.29
CA HIS A 109 6.51 -0.81 -4.33
C HIS A 109 5.62 0.06 -5.23
N ALA A 110 4.92 1.05 -4.68
CA ALA A 110 4.14 2.01 -5.45
C ALA A 110 5.02 2.79 -6.44
N LYS A 111 6.18 3.29 -5.97
CA LYS A 111 7.15 3.99 -6.81
C LYS A 111 7.71 3.09 -7.90
N ARG A 112 8.08 1.85 -7.58
CA ARG A 112 8.62 0.87 -8.52
C ARG A 112 7.64 0.56 -9.65
N VAL A 113 6.33 0.41 -9.35
CA VAL A 113 5.28 0.22 -10.37
C VAL A 113 5.14 1.43 -11.29
N ASN A 114 5.19 2.65 -10.74
CA ASN A 114 5.13 3.88 -11.52
C ASN A 114 6.35 4.06 -12.43
N GLU A 115 7.55 3.75 -11.93
CA GLU A 115 8.80 3.84 -12.69
C GLU A 115 8.80 2.86 -13.86
N GLU A 116 8.43 1.60 -13.61
CA GLU A 116 8.35 0.58 -14.68
C GLU A 116 7.29 0.96 -15.73
N SER A 117 6.15 1.50 -15.30
CA SER A 117 5.12 1.99 -16.22
C SER A 117 5.60 3.17 -17.07
N ARG A 118 6.38 4.09 -16.49
CA ARG A 118 7.01 5.20 -17.22
C ARG A 118 8.03 4.69 -18.23
N ARG A 119 8.94 3.81 -17.81
CA ARG A 119 9.98 3.21 -18.66
C ARG A 119 9.37 2.53 -19.88
N ARG A 120 8.31 1.75 -19.68
CA ARG A 120 7.61 1.04 -20.76
C ARG A 120 6.80 1.96 -21.66
N SER A 121 6.35 3.11 -21.17
CA SER A 121 5.68 4.11 -22.02
C SER A 121 6.67 4.87 -22.89
N MET A 122 7.92 5.05 -22.44
CA MET A 122 9.00 5.69 -23.21
C MET A 122 9.64 4.76 -24.25
N ALA A 123 9.60 3.45 -24.05
CA ALA A 123 10.13 2.46 -24.99
C ALA A 123 9.29 2.29 -26.27
N VAL A 124 8.20 3.06 -26.43
CA VAL A 124 7.30 3.06 -27.60
C VAL A 124 7.63 4.21 -28.57
N THR A 125 8.72 4.94 -28.34
CA THR A 125 9.27 5.96 -29.25
C THR A 125 10.42 5.38 -30.05
#